data_AF-A0A1I0NF70-F1
#
_entry.id   AF-A0A1I0NF70-F1
#
_cell.length_a   1.000
_cell.length_b   1.000
_cell.length_c   1.000
_cell.angle_alpha   90.00
_cell.angle_beta   90.00
_cell.angle_gamma   90.00
#
_symmetry.space_group_name_H-M   'P 1'
#
loop_
_entity.id
_entity.type
_entity.pdbx_description
1 polymer ?
#
loop_
_entity_poly.entity_id
_entity_poly.type
_entity_poly.pdbx_seq_one_letter_code
_entity_poly.pdbx_strand_id
1 'polypeptide(L)' 'MPKKQSSSKLSTLASKVLSGQKKPTSADAKKLAASVLSQDEVKGPRRK' A
#
# COMPACT_ATOMS: atom_id res chain seq x y z
N MET A 1 -9.26 16.51 6.00
CA MET A 1 -8.09 15.62 5.83
C MET A 1 -8.39 14.66 4.69
N PRO A 2 -7.45 14.39 3.76
CA PRO A 2 -7.69 13.43 2.68
C PRO A 2 -8.02 12.06 3.28
N LYS A 3 -9.18 11.51 2.93
CA LYS A 3 -9.74 10.26 3.51
C LYS A 3 -8.91 9.01 3.23
N LYS A 4 -7.91 9.08 2.34
CA LYS A 4 -7.17 7.93 1.81
C LYS A 4 -5.65 8.01 1.98
N GLN A 5 -5.18 8.67 3.03
CA GLN A 5 -3.75 8.67 3.35
C GLN A 5 -3.36 7.32 3.97
N SER A 6 -2.30 6.70 3.46
CA SER A 6 -1.69 5.52 4.08
C SER A 6 -1.34 5.81 5.54
N SER A 7 -1.64 4.86 6.43
CA SER A 7 -1.27 5.02 7.85
C SER A 7 0.24 5.15 7.99
N SER A 8 0.70 5.89 9.01
CA SER A 8 2.13 6.08 9.31
C SER A 8 2.90 4.74 9.40
N LYS A 9 2.24 3.69 9.90
CA LYS A 9 2.77 2.32 9.98
C LYS A 9 2.93 1.67 8.60
N LEU A 10 2.00 1.89 7.67
CA LEU A 10 2.10 1.38 6.30
C LEU A 10 3.17 2.12 5.50
N SER A 11 3.26 3.45 5.62
CA SER A 11 4.34 4.20 4.98
C SER A 11 5.71 3.76 5.48
N THR A 12 5.87 3.59 6.79
CA THR A 12 7.13 3.08 7.38
C THR A 12 7.46 1.67 6.87
N LEU A 13 6.46 0.80 6.76
CA LEU A 13 6.64 -0.56 6.24
C LEU A 13 7.08 -0.53 4.77
N ALA A 14 6.41 0.26 3.93
CA ALA A 14 6.76 0.42 2.52
C ALA A 14 8.18 0.97 2.36
N SER A 15 8.56 2.01 3.12
CA SER A 15 9.92 2.58 3.07
C SER A 15 10.99 1.56 3.43
N LYS A 16 10.76 0.70 4.44
CA LYS A 16 11.70 -0.37 4.84
C LYS A 16 11.84 -1.47 3.80
N VAL A 17 10.76 -1.76 3.08
CA VAL A 17 10.77 -2.74 1.98
C VAL A 17 11.53 -2.18 0.77
N LEU A 18 11.26 -0.92 0.40
CA LEU A 18 11.91 -0.24 -0.71
C LEU A 18 13.41 -0.01 -0.47
N SER A 19 13.81 0.28 0.77
CA SER A 19 15.22 0.46 1.14
C SER A 19 15.98 -0.87 1.30
N GLY A 20 15.32 -2.01 1.15
CA GLY A 20 15.93 -3.33 1.34
C GLY A 20 16.23 -3.70 2.80
N GLN A 21 15.92 -2.83 3.77
CA GLN A 21 16.09 -3.11 5.20
C GLN A 21 15.21 -4.26 5.69
N LYS A 22 14.08 -4.52 5.03
CA LYS A 22 13.15 -5.60 5.39
C LYS A 22 12.71 -6.34 4.13
N LYS A 23 12.97 -7.65 4.09
CA LYS A 23 12.31 -8.53 3.12
C LYS A 23 10.82 -8.64 3.49
N PRO A 24 9.89 -8.28 2.58
CA PRO A 24 8.47 -8.36 2.87
C PRO A 24 8.07 -9.83 3.01
N THR A 25 7.34 -10.14 4.08
CA THR A 25 6.66 -11.43 4.20
C THR A 25 5.43 -11.46 3.28
N SER A 26 4.88 -12.64 3.02
CA SER A 26 3.61 -12.78 2.26
C SER A 26 2.46 -11.99 2.91
N ALA A 27 2.47 -11.82 4.24
CA ALA A 27 1.50 -11.00 4.96
C ALA A 27 1.72 -9.50 4.70
N ASP A 28 2.97 -9.03 4.72
CA ASP A 28 3.31 -7.64 4.42
C ASP A 28 2.92 -7.28 2.98
N ALA A 29 3.22 -8.16 2.03
CA ALA A 29 2.86 -7.98 0.61
C ALA A 29 1.34 -7.88 0.42
N LYS A 30 0.56 -8.79 1.02
CA LYS A 30 -0.91 -8.72 0.98
C LYS A 30 -1.44 -7.42 1.55
N LYS A 31 -0.87 -6.95 2.66
CA LYS A 31 -1.31 -5.72 3.34
C LYS A 31 -1.01 -4.47 2.52
N LEU A 32 0.17 -4.40 1.90
CA LEU A 32 0.54 -3.31 1.00
C LEU A 32 -0.37 -3.29 -0.25
N ALA A 33 -0.59 -4.44 -0.88
CA ALA A 33 -1.47 -4.56 -2.05
C ALA A 33 -2.93 -4.18 -1.71
N ALA A 34 -3.47 -4.66 -0.59
CA ALA A 34 -4.81 -4.30 -0.15
C ALA A 34 -4.94 -2.79 0.13
N SER A 35 -3.91 -2.16 0.70
CA SER A 35 -3.89 -0.71 0.91
C SER A 35 -3.96 0.04 -0.42
N VAL A 36 -3.18 -0.36 -1.42
CA VAL A 36 -3.19 0.27 -2.76
C VAL A 36 -4.55 0.08 -3.44
N LEU A 37 -5.11 -1.12 -3.41
CA LEU A 37 -6.43 -1.41 -3.98
C LEU A 37 -7.55 -0.61 -3.29
N SER A 38 -7.43 -0.36 -1.98
CA SER A 38 -8.40 0.47 -1.25
C SER A 38 -8.25 1.98 -1.53
N GLN A 39 -7.05 2.39 -1.94
CA GLN A 39 -6.78 3.76 -2.37
C GLN A 39 -7.36 4.04 -3.76
N ASP A 40 -7.42 3.02 -4.62
CA ASP A 40 -8.13 3.08 -5.88
C ASP A 40 -9.65 3.20 -5.61
N GLU A 41 -10.19 4.42 -5.74
CA GLU A 41 -11.63 4.66 -5.53
C GLU A 41 -12.49 4.01 -6.63
N VAL A 42 -11.88 3.57 -7.73
CA VAL A 42 -12.52 2.91 -8.85
C VAL A 42 -11.87 1.55 -9.03
N LYS A 43 -12.66 0.48 -9.02
CA LYS A 43 -12.12 -0.88 -9.14
C LYS A 43 -11.65 -1.14 -10.57
N GLY A 44 -10.38 -0.85 -10.86
CA GLY A 44 -9.74 -1.13 -12.14
C GLY A 44 -9.65 0.08 -13.09
N PRO A 45 -8.99 -0.08 -14.25
CA PRO A 45 -8.78 1.00 -15.19
C PRO A 45 -10.14 1.54 -15.66
N ARG A 46 -10.33 2.87 -15.55
CA ARG A 46 -11.44 3.55 -16.22
C ARG A 46 -11.33 3.22 -17.71
N ARG A 47 -12.23 2.36 -18.21
CA ARG A 47 -12.47 2.22 -19.65
C ARG A 47 -12.95 3.59 -20.12
N LYS A 48 -12.10 4.27 -20.88
CA LYS A 48 -12.40 5.53 -21.55
C LYS A 48 -13.05 5.21 -22.89
#